data_AF-A0A376NYA1-F1
#
_entry.id   AF-A0A376NYA1-F1
#
_cell.length_a   1.000
_cell.length_b   1.000
_cell.length_c   1.000
_cell.angle_alpha   90.00
_cell.angle_beta   90.00
_cell.angle_gamma   90.00
#
_symmetry.space_group_name_H-M   'P 1'
#
loop_
_entity.id
_entity.type
_entity.pdbx_description
1 polymer ?
#
loop_
_entity_poly.entity_id
_entity_poly.type
_entity_poly.pdbx_seq_one_letter_code
_entity_poly.pdbx_strand_id
1 'polypeptide(L)'
;MVPAFLNRGVSLEDARDYSVVGCVELSIPGRTYGLHDIAMFNLLKVMEICLHENEGNAALTYEGLLEQIRAKISHYITLMVEAAIFVISAIATGHLYRCSRLLSAIVWKKVAILPMAARVITSPAYRGSVSPT
;
A
#
# COMPACT_ATOMS: atom_id res chain seq x y z
N MET A 1 -7.52 13.61 10.40
CA MET A 1 -6.42 12.63 10.54
C MET A 1 -6.74 11.58 11.60
N VAL A 2 -7.04 11.97 12.85
CA VAL A 2 -7.43 11.04 13.93
C VAL A 2 -8.50 9.99 13.54
N PRO A 3 -9.63 10.33 12.86
CA PRO A 3 -10.62 9.31 12.47
C PRO A 3 -10.08 8.24 11.50
N ALA A 4 -9.11 8.60 10.65
CA ALA A 4 -8.51 7.66 9.71
C ALA A 4 -7.62 6.60 10.39
N PHE A 5 -7.07 6.93 11.56
CA PHE A 5 -6.34 5.99 12.42
C PHE A 5 -7.30 5.12 13.25
N LEU A 6 -8.37 5.70 13.79
CA LEU A 6 -9.41 4.95 14.51
C LEU A 6 -10.06 3.88 13.61
N ASN A 7 -10.37 4.23 12.35
CA ASN A 7 -10.90 3.27 11.36
C ASN A 7 -9.94 2.12 11.04
N ARG A 8 -8.65 2.29 11.36
CA ARG A 8 -7.59 1.28 11.19
C ARG A 8 -7.27 0.54 12.50
N GLY A 9 -8.05 0.74 13.56
CA GLY A 9 -7.90 0.05 14.84
C GLY A 9 -6.81 0.62 15.75
N VAL A 10 -6.32 1.83 15.49
CA VAL A 10 -5.38 2.54 16.39
C VAL A 10 -6.18 3.12 17.57
N SER A 11 -5.61 3.09 18.78
CA SER A 11 -6.23 3.70 19.95
C SER A 11 -6.36 5.22 19.79
N LEU A 12 -7.32 5.83 20.48
CA LEU A 12 -7.53 7.28 20.39
C LEU A 12 -6.33 8.09 20.90
N GLU A 13 -5.62 7.56 21.91
CA GLU A 13 -4.38 8.17 22.42
C GLU A 13 -3.28 8.20 21.35
N ASP A 14 -2.99 7.06 20.72
CA ASP A 14 -1.93 6.94 19.72
C ASP A 14 -2.33 7.70 18.44
N ALA A 15 -3.62 7.69 18.09
CA ALA A 15 -4.15 8.42 16.94
C ALA A 15 -4.04 9.95 17.10
N ARG A 16 -3.97 10.47 18.34
CA ARG A 16 -3.73 11.90 18.62
C ARG A 16 -2.25 12.25 18.60
N ASP A 17 -1.37 11.30 18.88
CA ASP A 17 0.08 11.45 18.85
C ASP A 17 0.70 11.15 17.47
N TYR A 18 0.00 11.55 16.40
CA TYR A 18 0.50 11.37 15.04
C TYR A 18 1.48 12.49 14.66
N SER A 19 2.41 12.16 13.76
CA SER A 19 3.33 13.08 13.13
C SER A 19 3.33 12.91 11.61
N VAL A 20 3.77 13.94 10.90
CA VAL A 20 4.06 13.85 9.47
C VAL A 20 5.50 13.38 9.27
N VAL A 21 5.70 12.41 8.39
CA VAL A 21 7.01 11.89 7.98
C VAL A 21 7.12 12.11 6.49
N GLY A 22 8.16 12.83 6.03
CA GLY A 22 8.32 13.11 4.60
C GLY A 22 7.46 14.30 4.16
N CYS A 23 6.65 14.09 3.12
CA CYS A 23 5.85 15.13 2.48
C CYS A 23 4.48 15.28 3.16
N VAL A 24 3.72 14.18 3.23
CA VAL A 24 2.32 14.15 3.67
C VAL A 24 1.95 12.87 4.44
N GLU A 25 2.93 12.00 4.68
CA GLU A 25 2.71 10.66 5.16
C GLU A 25 2.58 10.66 6.69
N LEU A 26 1.50 10.05 7.20
CA LEU A 26 1.19 10.06 8.62
C LEU A 26 1.76 8.83 9.31
N SER A 27 2.45 9.03 10.42
CA SER A 27 3.02 7.98 11.26
C SER A 27 2.86 8.34 12.73
N ILE A 28 2.93 7.34 13.60
CA ILE A 28 2.93 7.50 15.05
C ILE A 28 4.37 7.22 15.51
N PRO A 29 5.12 8.25 15.95
CA PRO A 29 6.52 8.11 16.33
C PRO A 29 6.75 6.94 17.29
N GLY A 30 7.70 6.07 16.95
CA GLY A 30 8.07 4.93 17.79
C GLY A 30 7.08 3.77 17.82
N ARG A 31 5.90 3.88 17.18
CA ARG A 31 4.87 2.82 17.17
C ARG A 31 4.59 2.26 15.78
N THR A 32 4.68 3.08 14.73
CA THR A 32 4.45 2.62 13.34
C THR A 32 5.71 2.66 12.50
N TYR A 33 5.82 1.67 11.62
CA TYR A 33 6.82 1.67 10.54
C TYR A 33 6.08 1.59 9.21
N GLY A 34 5.79 2.74 8.62
CA GLY A 34 5.18 2.79 7.31
C GLY A 34 6.25 2.83 6.22
N LEU A 35 6.16 1.88 5.30
CA LEU A 35 6.85 1.96 4.01
C LEU A 35 6.04 2.88 3.11
N HIS A 36 6.00 4.15 3.49
CA HIS A 36 4.98 5.08 3.00
C HIS A 36 5.12 5.42 1.51
N ASP A 37 6.32 5.23 0.94
CA ASP A 37 6.62 5.42 -0.48
C ASP A 37 7.39 4.22 -1.04
N ILE A 38 6.73 3.06 -1.08
CA ILE A 38 7.32 1.85 -1.68
C ILE A 38 6.98 1.68 -3.16
N ALA A 39 5.85 2.23 -3.59
CA ALA A 39 5.37 2.13 -4.95
C ALA A 39 4.51 3.35 -5.29
N MET A 40 4.67 3.83 -6.52
CA MET A 40 3.84 4.86 -7.12
C MET A 40 2.96 4.22 -8.19
N PHE A 41 1.68 4.56 -8.21
CA PHE A 41 0.72 4.03 -9.17
C PHE A 41 0.26 5.12 -10.14
N ASN A 42 0.44 4.87 -11.45
CA ASN A 42 -0.01 5.79 -12.49
C ASN A 42 -1.39 5.37 -13.01
N LEU A 43 -2.43 6.01 -12.47
CA LEU A 43 -3.82 5.77 -12.90
C LEU A 43 -4.07 6.15 -14.37
N LEU A 44 -3.45 7.25 -14.85
CA LEU A 44 -3.64 7.71 -16.22
C LEU A 44 -3.13 6.69 -17.24
N LYS A 45 -2.04 5.99 -16.92
CA LYS A 45 -1.52 4.93 -17.80
C LYS A 45 -2.51 3.78 -17.94
N VAL A 46 -3.23 3.42 -16.88
CA VAL A 46 -4.27 2.39 -16.93
C VAL A 46 -5.45 2.83 -17.79
N MET A 47 -5.85 4.09 -17.67
CA MET A 47 -6.91 4.67 -18.52
C MET A 47 -6.50 4.69 -20.00
N GLU A 48 -5.26 5.07 -20.30
CA GLU A 48 -4.70 5.06 -21.65
C GLU A 48 -4.75 3.65 -22.28
N ILE A 49 -4.34 2.63 -21.52
CA ILE A 49 -4.42 1.23 -21.96
C ILE A 49 -5.86 0.81 -22.26
N CYS A 50 -6.81 1.14 -21.37
CA CYS A 50 -8.23 0.84 -21.59
C CYS A 50 -8.78 1.50 -22.86
N LEU A 51 -8.39 2.75 -23.16
CA LEU A 51 -8.86 3.45 -24.34
C LEU A 51 -8.28 2.85 -25.62
N HIS A 52 -6.98 2.53 -25.64
CA HIS A 52 -6.35 1.89 -26.80
C HIS A 52 -6.93 0.51 -27.10
N GLU A 53 -7.23 -0.29 -26.08
CA GLU A 53 -7.82 -1.63 -26.28
C GLU A 53 -9.26 -1.58 -26.83
N ASN A 54 -9.96 -0.46 -26.63
CA ASN A 54 -11.30 -0.26 -27.16
C ASN A 54 -11.34 0.62 -28.40
N GLU A 55 -10.18 0.92 -29.00
CA GLU A 55 -10.13 1.70 -30.24
C GLU A 55 -10.90 0.96 -31.36
N GLY A 56 -11.88 1.64 -31.96
CA GLY A 56 -12.73 1.05 -33.00
C GLY A 56 -13.85 0.14 -32.48
N ASN A 57 -14.02 0.00 -31.16
CA ASN A 57 -15.11 -0.80 -30.59
C ASN A 57 -16.45 -0.04 -30.61
N ALA A 58 -17.23 -0.22 -31.69
CA ALA A 58 -18.54 0.40 -31.85
C ALA A 58 -19.61 -0.10 -30.85
N ALA A 59 -19.38 -1.23 -30.19
CA ALA A 59 -20.31 -1.79 -29.19
C ALA A 59 -20.02 -1.30 -27.76
N LEU A 60 -18.99 -0.49 -27.56
CA LEU A 60 -18.59 -0.03 -26.24
C LEU A 60 -19.64 0.92 -25.64
N THR A 61 -20.09 0.59 -24.43
CA THR A 61 -20.90 1.48 -23.60
C THR A 61 -20.04 2.17 -22.55
N TYR A 62 -20.48 3.31 -22.05
CA TYR A 62 -19.80 4.01 -20.95
C TYR A 62 -19.63 3.13 -19.71
N GLU A 63 -20.69 2.42 -19.32
CA GLU A 63 -20.65 1.50 -18.17
C GLU A 63 -19.67 0.34 -18.41
N GLY A 64 -19.63 -0.20 -19.63
CA GLY A 64 -18.67 -1.25 -20.00
C GLY A 64 -17.22 -0.76 -19.95
N LEU A 65 -16.95 0.46 -20.41
CA LEU A 65 -15.63 1.07 -20.30
C LEU A 65 -15.23 1.28 -18.84
N LEU A 66 -16.16 1.77 -18.01
CA LEU A 66 -15.91 2.01 -16.60
C LEU A 66 -15.60 0.72 -15.84
N GLU A 67 -16.32 -0.36 -16.15
CA GLU A 67 -16.06 -1.68 -15.60
C GLU A 67 -14.67 -2.21 -15.99
N GLN A 68 -14.30 -2.06 -17.26
CA GLN A 68 -12.97 -2.46 -17.73
C GLN A 68 -11.85 -1.65 -17.04
N ILE A 69 -12.03 -0.35 -16.85
CA ILE A 69 -11.07 0.50 -16.12
C ILE A 69 -10.92 0.01 -14.67
N ARG A 70 -12.03 -0.24 -13.96
CA ARG A 70 -12.00 -0.77 -12.59
C ARG A 70 -11.29 -2.12 -12.52
N ALA A 71 -11.60 -3.03 -13.44
CA ALA A 71 -10.97 -4.33 -13.52
C ALA A 71 -9.45 -4.23 -13.73
N LYS A 72 -8.99 -3.34 -14.63
CA LYS A 72 -7.56 -3.13 -14.85
C LYS A 72 -6.87 -2.47 -13.67
N ILE A 73 -7.49 -1.49 -13.02
CA ILE A 73 -6.94 -0.87 -11.81
C ILE A 73 -6.71 -1.96 -10.75
N SER A 74 -7.70 -2.82 -10.51
CA SER A 74 -7.60 -3.93 -9.56
C SER A 74 -6.46 -4.89 -9.93
N HIS A 75 -6.35 -5.25 -11.22
CA HIS A 75 -5.30 -6.12 -11.72
C HIS A 75 -3.89 -5.55 -11.49
N TYR A 76 -3.64 -4.30 -11.91
CA TYR A 76 -2.33 -3.68 -11.77
C TYR A 76 -1.97 -3.35 -10.31
N ILE A 77 -2.95 -3.02 -9.46
CA ILE A 77 -2.71 -2.87 -8.02
C ILE A 77 -2.29 -4.22 -7.42
N THR A 78 -2.91 -5.32 -7.82
CA THR A 78 -2.53 -6.66 -7.35
C THR A 78 -1.08 -6.97 -7.69
N LEU A 79 -0.68 -6.74 -8.94
CA LEU A 79 0.71 -6.90 -9.37
C LEU A 79 1.67 -5.98 -8.60
N MET A 80 1.28 -4.73 -8.36
CA MET A 80 2.08 -3.77 -7.59
C MET A 80 2.29 -4.23 -6.14
N VAL A 81 1.25 -4.78 -5.50
CA VAL A 81 1.33 -5.31 -4.13
C VAL A 81 2.24 -6.55 -4.08
N GLU A 82 2.12 -7.47 -5.02
CA GLU A 82 2.99 -8.64 -5.11
C GLU A 82 4.46 -8.24 -5.30
N ALA A 83 4.73 -7.29 -6.21
CA ALA A 83 6.05 -6.75 -6.42
C ALA A 83 6.59 -6.05 -5.17
N ALA A 84 5.77 -5.26 -4.47
CA ALA A 84 6.16 -4.59 -3.24
C ALA A 84 6.53 -5.59 -2.14
N ILE A 85 5.77 -6.68 -1.97
CA ILE A 85 6.09 -7.74 -0.99
C ILE A 85 7.47 -8.36 -1.30
N PHE A 86 7.76 -8.62 -2.57
CA PHE A 86 9.06 -9.14 -2.98
C PHE A 86 10.19 -8.17 -2.64
N VAL A 87 10.02 -6.88 -2.97
CA VAL A 87 10.98 -5.82 -2.65
C VAL A 87 11.20 -5.70 -1.14
N ILE A 88 10.15 -5.75 -0.32
CA ILE A 88 10.26 -5.72 1.15
C ILE A 88 11.11 -6.89 1.64
N SER A 89 10.85 -8.10 1.13
CA SER A 89 11.62 -9.29 1.51
C SER A 89 13.09 -9.17 1.12
N ALA A 90 13.38 -8.62 -0.07
CA ALA A 90 14.74 -8.38 -0.55
C ALA A 90 15.46 -7.29 0.26
N ILE A 91 14.79 -6.21 0.61
CA ILE A 91 15.33 -5.14 1.47
C ILE A 91 15.63 -5.68 2.86
N ALA A 92 14.72 -6.48 3.44
CA ALA A 92 14.90 -7.08 4.76
C ALA A 92 16.13 -8.00 4.80
N THR A 93 16.37 -8.79 3.75
CA THR A 93 17.55 -9.65 3.60
C THR A 93 18.81 -8.86 3.26
N GLY A 94 18.74 -7.83 2.41
CA GLY A 94 19.89 -7.00 2.02
C GLY A 94 20.41 -6.07 3.13
N HIS A 95 19.52 -5.50 3.96
CA HIS A 95 19.93 -4.64 5.07
C HIS A 95 20.70 -5.37 6.17
N LEU A 96 20.57 -6.70 6.27
CA LEU A 96 21.42 -7.53 7.16
C LEU A 96 22.90 -7.49 6.77
N TYR A 97 23.23 -7.20 5.50
CA TYR A 97 24.61 -7.27 5.00
C TYR A 97 25.34 -5.93 4.88
N ARG A 98 24.64 -4.79 5.02
CA ARG A 98 25.21 -3.46 4.69
C ARG A 98 25.04 -2.35 5.74
N CYS A 99 24.39 -2.60 6.87
CA CYS A 99 24.18 -1.57 7.91
C CYS A 99 25.32 -1.52 8.95
N SER A 100 25.76 -0.30 9.30
CA SER A 100 26.63 -0.06 10.45
C SER A 100 25.95 -0.48 11.76
N ARG A 101 26.74 -0.88 12.78
CA ARG A 101 26.24 -1.42 14.06
C ARG A 101 25.21 -0.53 14.79
N LEU A 102 25.18 0.78 14.50
CA LEU A 102 24.21 1.71 15.07
C LEU A 102 22.82 1.61 14.41
N LEU A 103 22.79 1.45 13.08
CA LEU A 103 21.55 1.26 12.33
C LEU A 103 20.98 -0.14 12.55
N SER A 104 21.83 -1.15 12.76
CA SER A 104 21.38 -2.53 12.96
C SER A 104 20.51 -2.73 14.20
N ALA A 105 20.73 -2.00 15.30
CA ALA A 105 19.88 -2.13 16.51
C ALA A 105 18.47 -1.56 16.31
N ILE A 106 18.36 -0.42 15.62
CA ILE A 106 17.08 0.17 15.24
C ILE A 106 16.42 -0.72 14.18
N VAL A 107 17.17 -1.19 13.18
CA VAL A 107 16.67 -2.07 12.10
C VAL A 107 16.24 -3.45 12.63
N TRP A 108 16.89 -4.02 13.64
CA TRP A 108 16.46 -5.28 14.25
C TRP A 108 15.18 -5.13 15.07
N LYS A 109 15.01 -4.03 15.81
CA LYS A 109 13.68 -3.67 16.35
C LYS A 109 12.67 -3.43 15.21
N LYS A 110 13.09 -2.96 14.02
CA LYS A 110 12.26 -2.72 12.83
C LYS A 110 11.86 -3.99 12.04
N VAL A 111 12.69 -5.05 11.97
CA VAL A 111 12.35 -6.32 11.28
C VAL A 111 11.32 -7.13 12.07
N ALA A 112 11.31 -7.02 13.40
CA ALA A 112 10.36 -7.71 14.27
C ALA A 112 8.89 -7.23 14.13
N ILE A 113 8.65 -6.06 13.54
CA ILE A 113 7.31 -5.44 13.39
C ILE A 113 6.67 -5.78 12.03
N LEU A 114 7.46 -6.30 11.07
CA LEU A 114 7.01 -6.73 9.74
C LEU A 114 5.82 -7.73 9.74
N PRO A 115 5.73 -8.71 10.67
CA PRO A 115 4.59 -9.61 10.71
C PRO A 115 3.27 -8.92 11.11
N MET A 116 3.31 -7.73 11.75
CA MET A 116 2.11 -6.96 12.08
C MET A 116 1.56 -6.20 10.87
N ALA A 117 2.42 -5.61 10.02
CA ALA A 117 1.98 -4.93 8.80
C ALA A 117 1.33 -5.90 7.80
N ALA A 118 1.90 -7.10 7.65
CA ALA A 118 1.33 -8.17 6.82
C ALA A 118 -0.05 -8.64 7.33
N ARG A 119 -0.26 -8.70 8.67
CA ARG A 119 -1.55 -9.07 9.27
C ARG A 119 -2.67 -8.06 9.00
N VAL A 120 -2.35 -6.78 8.83
CA VAL A 120 -3.36 -5.74 8.53
C VAL A 120 -3.85 -5.83 7.08
N ILE A 121 -2.97 -6.13 6.13
CA ILE A 121 -3.32 -6.24 4.70
C ILE A 121 -4.01 -7.58 4.38
N THR A 122 -3.62 -8.65 5.08
CA THR A 122 -4.24 -10.00 4.95
C THR A 122 -5.45 -10.21 5.86
N SER A 123 -5.80 -9.20 6.67
CA SER A 123 -6.96 -9.22 7.56
C SER A 123 -8.26 -9.39 6.76
N PRO A 124 -9.21 -10.23 7.22
CA PRO A 124 -10.55 -10.32 6.66
C PRO A 124 -11.25 -8.95 6.59
N ALA A 125 -10.92 -8.02 7.49
CA ALA A 125 -11.46 -6.66 7.50
C ALA A 125 -11.01 -5.81 6.30
N TYR A 126 -9.78 -6.01 5.80
CA TYR A 126 -9.33 -5.33 4.57
C TYR A 126 -9.97 -5.98 3.34
N ARG A 127 -10.04 -7.32 3.26
CA ARG A 127 -10.74 -8.03 2.18
C ARG A 127 -12.22 -7.64 2.04
N GLY A 128 -12.91 -7.43 3.16
CA GLY A 128 -14.31 -6.97 3.16
C GLY A 128 -14.51 -5.52 2.74
N SER A 129 -13.46 -4.69 2.74
CA SER A 129 -13.52 -3.28 2.29
C SER A 129 -13.24 -3.10 0.78
N VAL A 130 -12.77 -4.15 0.10
CA VAL A 130 -12.47 -4.15 -1.35
C VAL A 130 -13.39 -5.11 -2.12
N SER A 131 -14.40 -5.72 -1.46
CA SER A 131 -15.42 -6.49 -2.17
C SER A 131 -16.33 -5.53 -2.96
N PRO A 132 -16.50 -5.71 -4.27
CA PRO A 132 -17.46 -4.94 -5.02
C PRO A 132 -18.86 -5.37 -4.57
N THR A 133 -19.61 -4.43 -3.97
CA THR A 133 -21.05 -4.38 -4.19
C THR A 133 -21.32 -3.79 -5.55
#